data_AF-A0A1G3HCV1-F1
#
_entry.id   AF-A0A1G3HCV1-F1
#
_cell.length_a   1.000
_cell.length_b   1.000
_cell.length_c   1.000
_cell.angle_alpha   90.00
_cell.angle_beta   90.00
_cell.angle_gamma   90.00
#
_symmetry.space_group_name_H-M   'P 1'
#
loop_
_entity.id
_entity.type
_entity.pdbx_description
1 polymer ?
#
loop_
_entity_poly.entity_id
_entity_poly.type
_entity_poly.pdbx_seq_one_letter_code
_entity_poly.pdbx_strand_id
1 'polypeptide(L)'
;MTVATDDFLRRTRALVSALGLLQRSQPGSEGYAGFRRKLEKCVRLVTGNANGLLREALGMADAPNRDLLERASERGLLDAGEAERWSGYFVGILPNDDGAYPEETLVKLRAFAVDARGLEIALRNA
;
A
#
# COMPACT_ATOMS: atom_id res chain seq x y z
N MET A 1 -19.54 -2.52 -12.17
CA MET A 1 -18.61 -3.63 -12.47
C MET A 1 -17.90 -3.91 -11.16
N THR A 2 -18.14 -5.04 -10.51
CA THR A 2 -17.57 -5.30 -9.18
C THR A 2 -16.11 -5.71 -9.34
N VAL A 3 -15.20 -4.85 -8.88
CA VAL A 3 -13.76 -5.10 -8.92
C VAL A 3 -13.40 -6.16 -7.88
N ALA A 4 -12.64 -7.18 -8.26
CA ALA A 4 -12.29 -8.28 -7.37
C ALA A 4 -11.18 -7.89 -6.38
N THR A 5 -11.56 -7.51 -5.16
CA THR A 5 -10.62 -6.97 -4.16
C THR A 5 -9.98 -8.01 -3.23
N ASP A 6 -10.36 -9.30 -3.31
CA ASP A 6 -9.93 -10.34 -2.36
C ASP A 6 -8.42 -10.54 -2.27
N ASP A 7 -7.72 -10.52 -3.42
CA ASP A 7 -6.27 -10.65 -3.45
C ASP A 7 -5.59 -9.41 -2.83
N PHE A 8 -6.14 -8.21 -3.05
CA PHE A 8 -5.65 -6.98 -2.43
C PHE A 8 -5.85 -7.00 -0.91
N LEU A 9 -7.01 -7.47 -0.43
CA LEU A 9 -7.25 -7.67 0.99
C LEU A 9 -6.27 -8.67 1.62
N ARG A 10 -6.06 -9.81 0.95
CA ARG A 10 -5.10 -10.84 1.42
C ARG A 10 -3.69 -10.27 1.54
N ARG A 11 -3.23 -9.51 0.55
CA ARG A 11 -1.90 -8.88 0.56
C ARG A 11 -1.78 -7.80 1.63
N THR A 12 -2.84 -7.01 1.85
CA THR A 12 -2.88 -6.00 2.92
C THR A 12 -2.80 -6.66 4.30
N ARG A 13 -3.47 -7.78 4.52
CA ARG A 13 -3.33 -8.57 5.77
C ARG A 13 -1.92 -9.14 5.94
N ALA A 14 -1.30 -9.62 4.87
CA ALA A 14 0.07 -10.11 4.90
C ALA A 14 1.08 -8.99 5.23
N LEU A 15 0.87 -7.77 4.70
CA LEU A 15 1.63 -6.57 5.04
C LEU A 15 1.55 -6.27 6.54
N VAL A 16 0.34 -6.20 7.11
CA VAL A 16 0.12 -5.95 8.55
C VAL A 16 0.81 -7.00 9.41
N SER A 17 0.70 -8.28 9.03
CA SER A 17 1.37 -9.38 9.73
C SER A 17 2.89 -9.26 9.68
N ALA A 18 3.46 -8.97 8.51
CA ALA A 18 4.90 -8.79 8.34
C ALA A 18 5.42 -7.59 9.16
N LEU A 19 4.66 -6.48 9.19
CA LEU A 19 5.00 -5.29 9.96
C LEU A 19 5.03 -5.61 11.46
N GLY A 20 4.00 -6.28 11.98
CA GLY A 20 3.96 -6.69 13.39
C GLY A 20 5.09 -7.64 13.77
N LEU A 21 5.48 -8.57 12.88
CA LEU A 21 6.61 -9.47 13.10
C LEU A 21 7.94 -8.72 13.12
N LEU A 22 8.14 -7.79 12.18
CA LEU A 22 9.34 -6.95 12.12
C LEU A 22 9.51 -6.14 13.41
N GLN A 23 8.46 -5.49 13.88
CA GLN A 23 8.51 -4.64 15.09
C GLN A 23 8.83 -5.40 16.37
N ARG A 24 8.48 -6.70 16.43
CA ARG A 24 8.80 -7.57 17.58
C ARG A 24 10.18 -8.23 17.46
N SER A 25 10.83 -8.12 16.31
CA SER A 25 12.12 -8.72 16.07
C SER A 25 13.26 -7.76 16.44
N GLN A 26 14.37 -8.31 16.96
CA GLN A 26 15.53 -7.52 17.33
C GLN A 26 16.22 -6.96 16.09
N PRO A 27 16.44 -5.64 15.97
CA PRO A 27 17.23 -5.05 14.90
C PRO A 27 18.61 -5.72 14.77
N GLY A 28 19.02 -6.02 13.53
CA GLY A 28 20.28 -6.73 13.24
C GLY A 28 20.21 -8.26 13.35
N SER A 29 19.09 -8.84 13.83
CA SER A 29 18.88 -10.29 13.79
C SER A 29 18.52 -10.80 12.39
N GLU A 30 18.80 -12.08 12.11
CA GLU A 30 18.36 -12.74 10.88
C GLU A 30 16.83 -12.71 10.72
N GLY A 31 16.10 -12.85 11.83
CA GLY A 31 14.64 -12.75 11.86
C GLY A 31 14.16 -11.37 11.39
N TYR A 32 14.80 -10.31 11.88
CA TYR A 32 14.52 -8.94 11.43
C TYR A 32 14.75 -8.78 9.93
N ALA A 33 15.92 -9.22 9.42
CA ALA A 33 16.23 -9.17 7.99
C ALA A 33 15.22 -9.97 7.14
N GLY A 34 14.78 -11.14 7.63
CA GLY A 34 13.75 -11.95 7.00
C GLY A 34 12.38 -11.26 6.94
N PHE A 35 11.91 -10.72 8.05
CA PHE A 35 10.63 -10.00 8.10
C PHE A 35 10.68 -8.70 7.29
N ARG A 36 11.83 -8.03 7.24
CA ARG A 36 12.04 -6.83 6.44
C ARG A 36 11.86 -7.12 4.97
N ARG A 37 12.57 -8.11 4.41
CA ARG A 37 12.40 -8.53 3.00
C ARG A 37 10.96 -8.94 2.69
N LYS A 38 10.30 -9.63 3.62
CA LYS A 38 8.89 -10.00 3.49
C LYS A 38 8.00 -8.76 3.44
N LEU A 39 8.25 -7.77 4.30
CA LEU A 39 7.52 -6.51 4.33
C LEU A 39 7.70 -5.74 3.02
N GLU A 40 8.92 -5.61 2.52
CA GLU A 40 9.22 -4.94 1.25
C GLU A 40 8.53 -5.60 0.05
N LYS A 41 8.48 -6.94 0.05
CA LYS A 41 7.70 -7.68 -0.95
C LYS A 41 6.21 -7.37 -0.80
N CYS A 42 5.67 -7.35 0.41
CA CYS A 42 4.26 -7.03 0.63
C CYS A 42 3.91 -5.60 0.19
N VAL A 43 4.74 -4.61 0.50
CA VAL A 43 4.53 -3.22 0.07
C VAL A 43 4.40 -3.12 -1.44
N ARG A 44 5.36 -3.67 -2.20
CA ARG A 44 5.33 -3.67 -3.68
C ARG A 44 4.09 -4.35 -4.25
N LEU A 45 3.67 -5.44 -3.62
CA LEU A 45 2.49 -6.19 -4.06
C LEU A 45 1.18 -5.42 -3.76
N VAL A 46 1.10 -4.74 -2.62
CA VAL A 46 -0.06 -3.92 -2.26
C VAL A 46 -0.14 -2.68 -3.14
N THR A 47 0.97 -1.95 -3.36
CA THR A 47 0.98 -0.77 -4.24
C THR A 47 0.65 -1.14 -5.69
N GLY A 48 1.23 -2.22 -6.21
CA GLY A 48 0.94 -2.73 -7.56
C GLY A 48 -0.53 -3.11 -7.74
N ASN A 49 -1.11 -3.86 -6.79
CA ASN A 49 -2.54 -4.21 -6.85
C ASN A 49 -3.44 -2.98 -6.71
N ALA A 50 -3.15 -2.07 -5.78
CA ALA A 50 -3.94 -0.84 -5.64
C ALA A 50 -3.99 -0.05 -6.95
N ASN A 51 -2.85 0.10 -7.61
CA ASN A 51 -2.75 0.78 -8.89
C ASN A 51 -3.57 0.05 -9.98
N GLY A 52 -3.42 -1.27 -10.10
CA GLY A 52 -4.20 -2.08 -11.04
C GLY A 52 -5.71 -2.00 -10.83
N LEU A 53 -6.16 -2.10 -9.57
CA LEU A 53 -7.58 -2.05 -9.22
C LEU A 53 -8.18 -0.66 -9.45
N LEU A 54 -7.44 0.42 -9.15
CA LEU A 54 -7.88 1.77 -9.48
C LEU A 54 -8.04 1.95 -10.98
N ARG A 55 -7.10 1.44 -11.78
CA ARG A 55 -7.20 1.48 -13.26
C ARG A 55 -8.39 0.71 -13.78
N GLU A 56 -8.64 -0.48 -13.23
CA GLU A 56 -9.79 -1.31 -13.57
C GLU A 56 -11.11 -0.60 -13.22
N ALA A 57 -11.23 -0.10 -11.98
CA ALA A 57 -12.41 0.60 -11.49
C ALA A 57 -12.74 1.85 -12.32
N LEU A 58 -11.72 2.55 -12.80
CA LEU A 58 -11.86 3.81 -13.54
C LEU A 58 -11.83 3.65 -15.06
N GLY A 59 -11.53 2.45 -15.57
CA GLY A 59 -11.33 2.20 -17.01
C GLY A 59 -10.13 2.93 -17.59
N MET A 60 -9.05 3.10 -16.81
CA MET A 60 -7.88 3.93 -17.15
C MET A 60 -6.57 3.11 -17.20
N ALA A 61 -6.52 2.09 -18.07
CA ALA A 61 -5.41 1.12 -18.12
C ALA A 61 -4.02 1.77 -18.24
N ASP A 62 -3.85 2.79 -19.08
CA ASP A 62 -2.52 3.38 -19.38
C ASP A 62 -2.33 4.82 -18.87
N ALA A 63 -3.28 5.33 -18.06
CA ALA A 63 -3.19 6.71 -17.56
C ALA A 63 -1.98 6.92 -16.63
N PRO A 64 -1.33 8.09 -16.63
CA PRO A 64 -0.37 8.45 -15.58
C PRO A 64 -0.97 8.31 -14.17
N ASN A 65 -0.17 7.96 -13.17
CA ASN A 65 -0.65 7.80 -11.79
C ASN A 65 -1.31 9.07 -11.24
N ARG A 66 -0.84 10.26 -11.65
CA ARG A 66 -1.45 11.54 -11.27
C ARG A 66 -2.90 11.61 -11.73
N ASP A 67 -3.13 11.42 -13.02
CA ASP A 67 -4.46 11.50 -13.64
C ASP A 67 -5.40 10.41 -13.09
N LEU A 68 -4.85 9.22 -12.80
CA LEU A 68 -5.58 8.13 -12.16
C LEU A 68 -6.08 8.53 -10.77
N LEU A 69 -5.23 9.14 -9.95
CA LEU A 69 -5.57 9.57 -8.59
C LEU A 69 -6.51 10.77 -8.57
N GLU A 70 -6.34 11.71 -9.50
CA GLU A 70 -7.27 12.82 -9.71
C GLU A 70 -8.66 12.29 -10.07
N ARG A 71 -8.75 11.36 -11.04
CA ARG A 71 -10.03 10.74 -11.41
C ARG A 71 -10.62 9.90 -10.27
N ALA A 72 -9.81 9.21 -9.48
CA ALA A 72 -10.28 8.49 -8.30
C ALA A 72 -10.93 9.45 -7.28
N SER A 73 -10.35 10.63 -7.10
CA SER A 73 -10.89 11.68 -6.24
C SER A 73 -12.19 12.27 -6.78
N GLU A 74 -12.23 12.61 -8.07
CA GLU A 74 -13.45 13.10 -8.74
C GLU A 74 -14.63 12.11 -8.65
N ARG A 75 -14.34 10.81 -8.60
CA ARG A 75 -15.34 9.74 -8.47
C ARG A 75 -15.68 9.40 -7.02
N GLY A 76 -15.06 10.06 -6.04
CA GLY A 76 -15.28 9.81 -4.62
C GLY A 76 -14.73 8.47 -4.12
N LEU A 77 -13.81 7.84 -4.86
CA LEU A 77 -13.12 6.63 -4.42
C LEU A 77 -12.03 6.94 -3.39
N LEU A 78 -11.46 8.14 -3.49
CA LEU A 78 -10.47 8.70 -2.57
C LEU A 78 -10.85 10.13 -2.25
N ASP A 79 -10.55 10.62 -1.06
CA ASP A 79 -10.50 12.07 -0.81
C ASP A 79 -9.17 12.69 -1.31
N ALA A 80 -9.08 14.03 -1.31
CA ALA A 80 -7.89 14.73 -1.76
C ALA A 80 -6.63 14.37 -0.96
N GLY A 81 -6.76 14.17 0.36
CA GLY A 81 -5.64 13.79 1.22
C GLY A 81 -5.23 12.33 1.02
N GLU A 82 -6.18 11.44 0.75
CA GLU A 82 -5.91 10.04 0.38
C GLU A 82 -5.19 9.97 -0.96
N ALA A 83 -5.64 10.73 -1.97
CA ALA A 83 -4.98 10.81 -3.27
C ALA A 83 -3.52 11.30 -3.14
N GLU A 84 -3.26 12.30 -2.29
CA GLU A 84 -1.90 12.77 -2.01
C GLU A 84 -1.04 11.69 -1.34
N ARG A 85 -1.57 10.98 -0.34
CA ARG A 85 -0.85 9.87 0.32
C ARG A 85 -0.54 8.75 -0.67
N TRP A 86 -1.50 8.35 -1.50
CA TRP A 86 -1.31 7.33 -2.54
C TRP A 86 -0.28 7.73 -3.59
N SER A 87 -0.23 9.01 -3.96
CA SER A 87 0.81 9.54 -4.84
C SER A 87 2.20 9.28 -4.26
N GLY A 88 2.41 9.59 -2.97
CA GLY A 88 3.64 9.26 -2.25
C GLY A 88 3.91 7.75 -2.20
N TYR A 89 2.87 6.93 -2.03
CA TYR A 89 3.01 5.48 -1.97
C TYR A 89 3.48 4.85 -3.28
N PHE A 90 3.05 5.40 -4.42
CA PHE A 90 3.49 4.94 -5.74
C PHE A 90 4.93 5.36 -6.09
N VAL A 91 5.41 6.48 -5.53
CA VAL A 91 6.82 6.88 -5.66
C VAL A 91 7.72 6.00 -4.81
N GLY A 92 7.28 5.65 -3.60
CA GLY A 92 7.97 4.72 -2.71
C GLY A 92 7.97 5.18 -1.25
N ILE A 93 7.77 4.23 -0.34
CA ILE A 93 7.70 4.50 1.11
C ILE A 93 8.82 3.86 1.92
N LEU A 94 9.62 3.01 1.28
CA LEU A 94 10.67 2.27 1.94
C LEU A 94 12.00 3.00 1.77
N PRO A 95 12.83 3.09 2.83
CA PRO A 95 14.16 3.63 2.71
C PRO A 95 15.05 2.68 1.89
N ASN A 96 16.04 3.24 1.21
CA ASN A 96 17.01 2.49 0.39
C ASN A 96 18.14 1.86 1.21
N ASP A 97 18.23 2.13 2.52
CA ASP A 97 19.28 1.64 3.42
C ASP A 97 18.97 0.24 3.95
N ASP A 98 19.98 -0.62 4.13
CA ASP A 98 19.90 -2.00 4.62
C ASP A 98 19.82 -2.13 6.16
N GLY A 99 19.78 -1.00 6.87
CA GLY A 99 19.67 -0.91 8.34
C GLY A 99 18.29 -1.21 8.96
N ALA A 100 18.14 -0.88 10.23
CA ALA A 100 16.83 -0.90 10.88
C ALA A 100 15.95 0.23 10.33
N TYR A 101 14.66 -0.02 10.14
CA TYR A 101 13.74 1.06 9.78
C TYR A 101 13.62 2.08 10.90
N PRO A 102 13.80 3.38 10.59
CA PRO A 102 13.45 4.46 11.52
C PRO A 102 11.99 4.37 11.95
N GLU A 103 11.68 4.84 13.15
CA GLU A 103 10.29 4.83 13.66
C GLU A 103 9.33 5.55 12.72
N GLU A 104 9.76 6.64 12.10
CA GLU A 104 8.96 7.38 11.10
C GLU A 104 8.56 6.50 9.90
N THR A 105 9.46 5.63 9.44
CA THR A 105 9.15 4.67 8.37
C THR A 105 8.10 3.66 8.84
N LEU A 106 8.19 3.19 10.09
CA LEU A 106 7.20 2.28 10.66
C LEU A 106 5.83 2.96 10.81
N VAL A 107 5.78 4.23 11.21
CA VAL A 107 4.55 5.05 11.23
C VAL A 107 3.95 5.15 9.83
N LYS A 108 4.76 5.49 8.81
CA LYS A 108 4.31 5.57 7.41
C LYS A 108 3.77 4.23 6.90
N LEU A 109 4.41 3.11 7.23
CA LEU A 109 3.96 1.77 6.85
C LEU A 109 2.65 1.36 7.53
N ARG A 110 2.43 1.77 8.79
CA ARG A 110 1.15 1.59 9.48
C ARG A 110 0.05 2.39 8.80
N ALA A 111 0.29 3.66 8.49
CA ALA A 111 -0.65 4.51 7.77
C ALA A 111 -0.98 3.92 6.39
N PHE A 112 0.03 3.46 5.65
CA PHE A 112 -0.15 2.79 4.36
C PHE A 112 -1.06 1.56 4.45
N ALA A 113 -0.90 0.72 5.49
CA ALA A 113 -1.76 -0.43 5.68
C ALA A 113 -3.23 -0.06 5.98
N VAL A 114 -3.45 1.06 6.68
CA VAL A 114 -4.79 1.61 6.95
C VAL A 114 -5.41 2.14 5.66
N ASP A 115 -4.67 2.94 4.90
CA ASP A 115 -5.14 3.48 3.62
C ASP A 115 -5.41 2.38 2.59
N ALA A 116 -4.58 1.34 2.54
CA ALA A 116 -4.82 0.16 1.71
C ALA A 116 -6.12 -0.55 2.10
N ARG A 117 -6.43 -0.61 3.40
CA ARG A 117 -7.71 -1.16 3.86
C ARG A 117 -8.89 -0.25 3.51
N GLY A 118 -8.73 1.06 3.59
CA GLY A 118 -9.75 2.04 3.19
C GLY A 118 -10.07 1.93 1.70
N LEU A 119 -9.05 1.93 0.85
CA LEU A 119 -9.20 1.78 -0.59
C LEU A 119 -9.88 0.46 -0.96
N GLU A 120 -9.55 -0.65 -0.29
CA GLU A 120 -10.23 -1.93 -0.51
C GLU A 120 -11.75 -1.82 -0.29
N ILE A 121 -12.15 -1.16 0.79
CA ILE A 121 -13.56 -0.98 1.14
C ILE A 121 -14.25 -0.09 0.11
N ALA A 122 -13.61 1.00 -0.29
CA ALA A 122 -14.13 1.92 -1.31
C ALA A 122 -14.36 1.19 -2.64
N LEU A 123 -13.34 0.46 -3.13
CA LEU A 123 -13.41 -0.28 -4.40
C LEU A 123 -14.47 -1.40 -4.39
N ARG A 124 -14.64 -2.08 -3.26
CA ARG A 124 -15.65 -3.13 -3.11
C ARG A 124 -17.08 -2.59 -3.14
N ASN A 125 -17.26 -1.33 -2.74
CA ASN A 125 -18.58 -0.67 -2.64
C ASN A 125 -18.90 0.24 -3.84
N ALA A 126 -17.97 0.41 -4.79
CA ALA A 126 -18.12 1.20 -6.00
C ALA A 126 -18.79 0.43 -7.15
#